data_AF-M0MS72-F1
#
_entry.id   AF-M0MS72-F1
#
_cell.length_a   1.000
_cell.length_b   1.000
_cell.length_c   1.000
_cell.angle_alpha   90.00
_cell.angle_beta   90.00
_cell.angle_gamma   90.00
#
_symmetry.space_group_name_H-M   'P 1'
#
loop_
_entity.id
_entity.type
_entity.pdbx_description
1 polymer ?
#
loop_
_entity_poly.entity_id
_entity_poly.type
_entity_poly.pdbx_seq_one_letter_code
_entity_poly.pdbx_strand_id
1 'polypeptide(L)'
;MAEVDLLDFIRNCKRLAKQALGTDAGKPIFGGLARGKHLVIHGYRLEDDHSYRETENRLRCFSELREILELDLSDVPDFSTIYKSFDRFNMTIWRALLRV
;
A
#
# COMPACT_ATOMS: atom_id res chain seq x y z
N MET A 1 13.82 -19.75 6.35
CA MET A 1 13.00 -18.52 6.26
C MET A 1 11.57 -18.96 6.37
N ALA A 2 10.80 -18.43 7.33
CA ALA A 2 9.37 -18.72 7.37
C ALA A 2 8.75 -18.11 6.10
N GLU A 3 7.98 -18.90 5.36
CA GLU A 3 7.17 -18.39 4.25
C GLU A 3 6.13 -17.44 4.87
N VAL A 4 6.32 -16.14 4.67
CA VAL A 4 5.37 -15.14 5.14
C VAL A 4 4.20 -15.17 4.18
N ASP A 5 3.01 -15.53 4.67
CA ASP A 5 1.80 -15.40 3.87
C ASP A 5 1.62 -13.93 3.49
N LEU A 6 1.58 -13.66 2.19
CA LEU A 6 1.57 -12.30 1.66
C LEU A 6 0.32 -11.52 2.10
N LEU A 7 -0.81 -12.19 2.33
CA LEU A 7 -2.01 -11.53 2.85
C LEU A 7 -1.83 -11.17 4.32
N ASP A 8 -1.20 -12.03 5.13
CA ASP A 8 -0.85 -11.73 6.52
C ASP A 8 0.16 -10.59 6.63
N PHE A 9 1.15 -10.55 5.73
CA PHE A 9 2.07 -9.42 5.62
C PHE A 9 1.31 -8.11 5.37
N ILE A 10 0.39 -8.09 4.40
CA ILE A 10 -0.40 -6.90 4.06
C ILE A 10 -1.29 -6.47 5.22
N ARG A 11 -1.92 -7.42 5.92
CA ARG A 11 -2.71 -7.14 7.13
C ARG A 11 -1.85 -6.48 8.21
N ASN A 12 -0.63 -6.98 8.43
CA ASN A 12 0.33 -6.40 9.36
C ASN A 12 0.78 -5.01 8.91
N CYS A 13 1.13 -4.83 7.63
CA CYS A 13 1.45 -3.53 7.04
C CYS A 13 0.32 -2.51 7.22
N LYS A 14 -0.94 -2.91 7.03
CA LYS A 14 -2.11 -2.02 7.24
C LYS A 14 -2.21 -1.55 8.69
N ARG A 15 -1.95 -2.45 9.65
CA ARG A 15 -1.92 -2.09 11.08
C ARG A 15 -0.79 -1.11 11.38
N LEU A 16 0.42 -1.37 10.87
CA LEU A 16 1.58 -0.48 11.05
C LEU A 16 1.35 0.88 10.40
N ALA A 17 0.74 0.91 9.21
CA ALA A 17 0.37 2.14 8.52
C ALA A 17 -0.57 3.01 9.36
N LYS A 18 -1.61 2.41 9.96
CA LYS A 18 -2.51 3.13 10.87
C LYS A 18 -1.78 3.68 12.10
N GLN A 19 -0.86 2.91 12.68
CA GLN A 19 -0.07 3.34 13.84
C GLN A 19 0.90 4.47 13.50
N ALA A 20 1.60 4.37 12.37
CA ALA A 20 2.61 5.35 11.97
C ALA A 20 2.01 6.68 11.49
N LEU A 21 0.86 6.62 10.81
CA LEU A 21 0.22 7.79 10.22
C LEU A 21 -0.90 8.39 11.09
N GLY A 22 -1.42 7.68 12.08
CA GLY A 22 -2.49 8.16 12.94
C GLY A 22 -3.70 8.66 12.16
N THR A 23 -4.14 9.90 12.41
CA THR A 23 -5.30 10.52 11.75
C THR A 23 -5.06 10.84 10.26
N ASP A 24 -3.81 10.85 9.80
CA ASP A 24 -3.45 11.06 8.40
C ASP A 24 -3.55 9.78 7.57
N ALA A 25 -3.69 8.60 8.21
CA ALA A 25 -3.75 7.31 7.53
C ALA A 25 -4.92 7.24 6.53
N GLY A 26 -6.07 7.82 6.90
CA GLY A 26 -7.29 7.85 6.08
C GLY A 26 -7.39 9.07 5.17
N LYS A 27 -6.44 10.02 5.22
CA LYS A 27 -6.52 11.26 4.45
C LYS A 27 -5.65 11.19 3.20
N PRO A 28 -6.17 11.55 2.02
CA PRO A 28 -5.33 11.78 0.85
C PRO A 28 -4.50 13.05 1.00
N ILE A 29 -3.36 13.15 0.30
CA ILE A 29 -2.56 14.39 0.23
C ILE A 29 -3.23 15.40 -0.70
N PHE A 30 -3.76 14.95 -1.85
CA PHE A 30 -4.43 15.78 -2.85
C PHE A 30 -5.48 14.95 -3.61
N GLY A 31 -6.67 14.77 -3.02
CA GLY A 31 -7.71 13.88 -3.58
C GLY A 31 -7.22 12.44 -3.77
N GLY A 32 -8.13 11.53 -4.11
CA GLY A 32 -7.78 10.14 -4.40
C GLY A 32 -7.41 9.31 -3.16
N LEU A 33 -6.50 8.37 -3.34
CA LEU A 33 -6.25 7.27 -2.40
C LEU A 33 -5.59 7.75 -1.09
N ALA A 34 -6.07 7.22 0.04
CA ALA A 34 -5.54 7.55 1.35
C ALA A 34 -4.06 7.15 1.52
N ARG A 35 -3.28 7.93 2.29
CA ARG A 35 -1.85 7.69 2.53
C ARG A 35 -1.55 6.28 3.05
N GLY A 36 -2.39 5.78 3.96
CA GLY A 36 -2.24 4.44 4.51
C GLY A 36 -2.38 3.34 3.46
N LYS A 37 -3.26 3.50 2.48
CA LYS A 37 -3.43 2.52 1.39
C LYS A 37 -2.23 2.55 0.45
N HIS A 38 -1.72 3.72 0.09
CA HIS A 38 -0.46 3.83 -0.67
C HIS A 38 0.70 3.12 0.05
N LEU A 39 0.80 3.31 1.38
CA LEU A 39 1.86 2.69 2.18
C LEU A 39 1.81 1.16 2.09
N VAL A 40 0.63 0.59 2.25
CA VAL A 40 0.42 -0.86 2.19
C VAL A 40 0.67 -1.42 0.79
N ILE A 41 0.25 -0.69 -0.26
CA ILE A 41 0.52 -1.07 -1.66
C ILE A 41 2.02 -1.12 -1.93
N HIS A 42 2.80 -0.17 -1.40
CA HIS A 42 4.26 -0.19 -1.56
C HIS A 42 4.92 -1.29 -0.74
N GLY A 43 4.43 -1.55 0.48
CA GLY A 43 4.89 -2.70 1.27
C GLY A 43 4.68 -4.01 0.53
N TYR A 44 3.47 -4.23 0.00
CA TYR A 44 3.14 -5.39 -0.84
C TYR A 44 4.09 -5.56 -2.04
N ARG A 45 4.34 -4.45 -2.76
CA ARG A 45 5.23 -4.44 -3.92
C ARG A 45 6.67 -4.82 -3.57
N LEU A 46 7.16 -4.34 -2.43
CA LEU A 46 8.54 -4.59 -1.98
C LEU A 46 8.71 -6.01 -1.46
N GLU A 47 7.73 -6.53 -0.72
CA GLU A 47 7.77 -7.89 -0.17
C GLU A 47 7.76 -8.96 -1.26
N ASP A 48 6.93 -8.78 -2.28
CA ASP A 48 6.77 -9.73 -3.39
C ASP A 48 7.63 -9.36 -4.62
N ASP A 49 8.51 -8.36 -4.49
CA ASP A 49 9.47 -7.88 -5.50
C ASP A 49 8.93 -7.80 -6.95
N HIS A 50 7.86 -7.03 -7.14
CA HIS A 50 7.26 -6.87 -8.47
C HIS A 50 7.16 -5.41 -8.94
N SER A 51 6.93 -5.24 -10.25
CA SER A 51 6.86 -3.94 -10.89
C SER A 51 5.58 -3.17 -10.55
N TYR A 52 5.58 -1.84 -10.70
CA TYR A 52 4.37 -1.03 -10.51
C TYR A 52 3.18 -1.43 -11.38
N ARG A 53 3.44 -1.88 -12.62
CA ARG A 53 2.38 -2.38 -13.53
C ARG A 53 1.80 -3.68 -13.03
N GLU A 54 2.66 -4.55 -12.52
CA GLU A 54 2.23 -5.80 -11.92
C GLU A 54 1.42 -5.56 -10.64
N THR A 55 1.82 -4.58 -9.81
CA THR A 55 1.03 -4.16 -8.65
C THR A 55 -0.38 -3.74 -9.04
N GLU A 56 -0.53 -2.90 -10.08
CA GLU A 56 -1.85 -2.51 -10.57
C GLU A 56 -2.66 -3.74 -11.03
N ASN A 57 -2.07 -4.59 -11.89
CA ASN A 57 -2.75 -5.79 -12.40
C ASN A 57 -3.26 -6.68 -11.26
N ARG A 58 -2.42 -6.94 -10.26
CA ARG A 58 -2.78 -7.77 -9.11
C ARG A 58 -3.86 -7.15 -8.24
N LEU A 59 -3.84 -5.83 -8.03
CA LEU A 59 -4.93 -5.13 -7.36
C LEU A 59 -6.26 -5.25 -8.12
N ARG A 60 -6.23 -5.28 -9.46
CA ARG A 60 -7.43 -5.52 -10.28
C ARG A 60 -7.91 -6.97 -10.21
N CYS A 61 -6.98 -7.93 -10.24
CA CYS A 61 -7.29 -9.35 -10.33
C CYS A 61 -7.67 -9.99 -8.99
N PHE A 62 -7.00 -9.63 -7.89
CA PHE A 62 -7.17 -10.29 -6.60
C PHE A 62 -8.10 -9.47 -5.70
N SER A 63 -9.28 -10.03 -5.39
CA SER A 63 -10.28 -9.40 -4.52
C SER A 63 -9.82 -9.33 -3.07
N GLU A 64 -9.08 -10.32 -2.60
CA GLU A 64 -8.59 -10.44 -1.22
C GLU A 64 -7.67 -9.26 -0.87
N LEU A 65 -6.80 -8.86 -1.81
CA LEU A 65 -5.96 -7.67 -1.66
C LEU A 65 -6.80 -6.40 -1.52
N ARG A 66 -7.84 -6.28 -2.35
CA ARG A 66 -8.77 -5.14 -2.33
C ARG A 66 -9.59 -5.10 -1.05
N GLU A 67 -10.07 -6.24 -0.57
CA GLU A 67 -10.80 -6.35 0.70
C GLU A 67 -9.94 -5.92 1.88
N ILE A 68 -8.68 -6.39 1.95
CA ILE A 68 -7.75 -5.96 3.00
C ILE A 68 -7.49 -4.46 2.90
N LEU A 69 -7.36 -3.90 1.70
CA LEU A 69 -7.16 -2.46 1.48
C LEU A 69 -8.44 -1.62 1.61
N GLU A 70 -9.62 -2.24 1.80
CA GLU A 70 -10.93 -1.58 1.72
C GLU A 70 -11.06 -0.76 0.43
N LEU A 71 -10.67 -1.34 -0.71
CA LEU A 71 -10.50 -0.67 -2.00
C LEU A 71 -11.49 -1.20 -3.03
N ASP A 72 -12.33 -0.31 -3.56
CA ASP A 72 -13.23 -0.65 -4.67
C ASP A 72 -12.45 -0.83 -5.98
N LEU A 73 -13.00 -1.64 -6.91
CA LEU A 73 -12.34 -1.89 -8.20
C LEU A 73 -12.17 -0.61 -9.03
N SER A 74 -13.11 0.33 -8.95
CA SER A 74 -13.04 1.63 -9.60
C SER A 74 -11.94 2.53 -9.03
N ASP A 75 -11.52 2.27 -7.79
CA ASP A 75 -10.60 3.10 -7.03
C ASP A 75 -9.17 2.58 -7.11
N VAL A 76 -8.94 1.46 -7.83
CA VAL A 76 -7.61 0.91 -8.05
C VAL A 76 -6.74 1.95 -8.76
N PRO A 77 -5.63 2.40 -8.14
CA PRO A 77 -4.77 3.40 -8.74
C PRO A 77 -4.03 2.82 -9.95
N ASP A 78 -3.95 3.61 -11.03
CA ASP A 78 -3.06 3.31 -12.16
C ASP A 78 -1.59 3.22 -11.71
N PHE A 79 -0.79 2.39 -12.37
CA PHE A 79 0.63 2.18 -12.06
C PHE A 79 1.43 3.49 -11.94
N SER A 80 1.11 4.50 -12.76
CA SER A 80 1.77 5.81 -12.71
C SER A 80 1.40 6.61 -11.44
N THR A 81 0.20 6.39 -10.90
CA THR A 81 -0.23 6.98 -9.62
C THR A 81 0.50 6.31 -8.46
N ILE A 82 0.65 4.98 -8.50
CA ILE A 82 1.44 4.24 -7.52
C ILE A 82 2.90 4.74 -7.53
N TYR A 83 3.53 4.84 -8.70
CA TYR A 83 4.88 5.39 -8.85
C TYR A 83 5.02 6.81 -8.27
N LYS A 84 4.15 7.74 -8.68
CA LYS A 84 4.20 9.14 -8.19
C LYS A 84 3.97 9.24 -6.69
N SER A 85 3.16 8.35 -6.11
CA SER A 85 2.91 8.35 -4.66
C SER A 85 4.14 7.97 -3.84
N PHE A 86 5.00 7.11 -4.39
CA PHE A 86 6.24 6.68 -3.73
C PHE A 86 7.18 7.86 -3.49
N ASP A 87 7.41 8.67 -4.52
CA ASP A 87 8.27 9.86 -4.48
C ASP A 87 7.73 10.95 -3.53
N ARG A 88 6.41 10.99 -3.34
CA ARG A 88 5.74 11.99 -2.48
C ARG A 88 5.72 11.65 -1.00
N PHE A 89 6.23 10.49 -0.59
CA PHE A 89 6.26 10.14 0.82
C PHE A 89 7.22 11.03 1.60
N ASN A 90 6.70 11.61 2.70
CA ASN A 90 7.54 12.37 3.62
C ASN A 90 8.42 11.42 4.45
N MET A 91 9.46 11.98 5.09
CA MET A 91 10.47 11.21 5.84
C MET A 91 9.87 10.30 6.93
N THR A 92 8.73 10.68 7.52
CA THR A 92 8.05 9.87 8.54
C THR A 92 7.53 8.56 7.96
N ILE A 93 7.01 8.59 6.73
CA ILE A 93 6.53 7.40 6.03
C ILE A 93 7.70 6.49 5.65
N TRP A 94 8.79 7.05 5.14
CA TRP A 94 10.01 6.30 4.86
C TRP A 94 10.55 5.58 6.09
N ARG A 95 10.57 6.26 7.24
CA ARG A 95 10.97 5.63 8.51
C ARG A 95 10.04 4.50 8.94
N ALA A 96 8.76 4.55 8.59
CA ALA A 96 7.83 3.45 8.87
C ALA A 96 8.08 2.26 7.93
N LEU A 97 8.30 2.52 6.64
CA LEU A 97 8.62 1.48 5.64
C LEU A 97 9.92 0.75 5.95
N LEU A 98 10.97 1.46 6.35
CA LEU A 98 12.28 0.87 6.67
C LEU A 98 12.30 0.05 7.98
N ARG A 99 11.19 0.03 8.73
CA ARG A 99 11.05 -0.74 9.97
C ARG A 99 10.29 -2.06 9.78
N VAL A 100 9.79 -2.31 8.58
CA VAL A 100 9.18 -3.57 8.15
C VAL A 100 10.27 -4.42 7.52
#